data_AF-A0A8H4AM76-F1
#
_entry.id   AF-A0A8H4AM76-F1
#
_cell.length_a   1.000
_cell.length_b   1.000
_cell.length_c   1.000
_cell.angle_alpha   90.00
_cell.angle_beta   90.00
_cell.angle_gamma   90.00
#
_symmetry.space_group_name_H-M   'P 1'
#
loop_
_entity.id
_entity.type
_entity.pdbx_description
1 polymer ?
#
loop_
_entity_poly.entity_id
_entity_poly.type
_entity_poly.pdbx_seq_one_letter_code
_entity_poly.pdbx_strand_id
1 'polypeptide(L)'
;MLARYDAERVAVGLDPVVPLKNYYDPIPEGYLPNKYLRDYNEKTSLSDLQNKFDYRLPYSSILKEDGAPIDFAVTAINKAIDDGLFYNDPQKLGLTINPERSNPDILEDNEWKEKFGRLHASGHTMIANIIGNNQLKDALKSNAPGGVILNFSTSCKDPLFYRWHRFIDEIFNRCIEKSKVRIFTDTPDVFIKSSDIVLAFKDQLLKVNPEGENDRWQKYGEKNFGKPNFPFTNELQTRMMSRNLNGPNNEIVQIEQLFPREFYYFFKVKNNTKKNLYDAKTGNTIKVPAEQHITLRVFIVPEILAHDRKQWIELDKFKYTLKGDEYAVISRACELSSVIRKPAQKVFDDTPDYDTSNDYCSCGWPYHLLLPRGTREGMKFKLFVFISDWNVDKTPGSTTEGISTCGRKIENGKPAKYPDSRNLGYPFDRPYANNSLLSTFAKQQDLKSMNTSSTDFPRAESNDPEDYWLDNVAMRDVTIKWVDEFK
;
A
#
# COMPACT_ATOMS: atom_id res chain seq x y z
N MET A 1 1.09 0.25 4.89
CA MET A 1 2.06 -0.51 5.71
C MET A 1 1.38 -1.61 6.50
N LEU A 2 0.37 -1.31 7.32
CA LEU A 2 -0.29 -2.29 8.19
C LEU A 2 -0.87 -3.49 7.44
N ALA A 3 -1.59 -3.28 6.33
CA ALA A 3 -2.13 -4.37 5.49
C ALA A 3 -1.04 -5.35 5.02
N ARG A 4 0.12 -4.83 4.61
CA ARG A 4 1.28 -5.64 4.21
C ARG A 4 1.85 -6.42 5.40
N TYR A 5 1.96 -5.77 6.56
CA TYR A 5 2.45 -6.43 7.77
C TYR A 5 1.49 -7.51 8.29
N ASP A 6 0.18 -7.27 8.25
CA ASP A 6 -0.82 -8.29 8.59
C ASP A 6 -0.76 -9.47 7.62
N ALA A 7 -0.58 -9.24 6.32
CA ALA A 7 -0.34 -10.29 5.34
C ALA A 7 0.90 -11.14 5.67
N GLU A 8 1.99 -10.52 6.14
CA GLU A 8 3.18 -11.24 6.62
C GLU A 8 2.91 -12.03 7.90
N ARG A 9 2.15 -11.45 8.84
CA ARG A 9 1.78 -12.10 10.11
C ARG A 9 0.97 -13.37 9.87
N VAL A 10 -0.07 -13.30 9.05
CA VAL A 10 -0.87 -14.49 8.76
C VAL A 10 -0.07 -15.54 7.99
N ALA A 11 0.92 -15.14 7.18
CA ALA A 11 1.84 -16.05 6.50
C ALA A 11 2.81 -16.78 7.45
N VAL A 12 2.97 -16.34 8.70
CA VAL A 12 3.70 -17.04 9.78
C VAL A 12 2.77 -17.63 10.84
N GLY A 13 1.45 -17.66 10.61
CA GLY A 13 0.47 -18.19 11.56
C GLY A 13 0.20 -17.27 12.76
N LEU A 14 0.46 -15.96 12.63
CA LEU A 14 0.11 -14.96 13.64
C LEU A 14 -1.18 -14.24 13.24
N ASP A 15 -2.01 -13.91 14.23
CA ASP A 15 -3.18 -13.04 14.03
C ASP A 15 -2.76 -11.64 13.57
N PRO A 16 -3.63 -10.91 12.83
CA PRO A 16 -3.46 -9.50 12.53
C PRO A 16 -3.09 -8.66 13.76
N VAL A 17 -2.45 -7.51 13.53
CA VAL A 17 -1.98 -6.63 14.60
C VAL A 17 -3.12 -6.19 15.51
N VAL A 18 -2.94 -6.40 16.82
CA VAL A 18 -3.81 -5.85 17.85
C VAL A 18 -3.41 -4.41 18.15
N PRO A 19 -4.33 -3.43 18.09
CA PRO A 19 -4.04 -2.04 18.39
C PRO A 19 -3.54 -1.85 19.82
N LEU A 20 -2.71 -0.84 20.05
CA LEU A 20 -2.27 -0.42 21.38
C LEU A 20 -3.28 0.58 21.99
N LYS A 21 -4.50 0.11 22.32
CA LYS A 21 -5.56 0.94 22.92
C LYS A 21 -5.34 1.20 24.40
N ASN A 22 -5.08 0.14 25.16
CA ASN A 22 -4.86 0.21 26.61
C ASN A 22 -3.35 0.30 26.86
N TYR A 23 -2.75 1.42 26.47
CA TYR A 23 -1.29 1.59 26.56
C TYR A 23 -0.76 1.69 28.01
N TYR A 24 -1.64 1.78 29.00
CA TYR A 24 -1.28 1.67 30.42
C TYR A 24 -1.17 0.23 30.94
N ASP A 25 -1.76 -0.74 30.24
CA ASP A 25 -1.63 -2.15 30.59
C ASP A 25 -0.19 -2.63 30.29
N PRO A 26 0.35 -3.61 31.05
CA PRO A 26 1.65 -4.20 30.75
C PRO A 26 1.73 -4.71 29.31
N ILE A 27 2.75 -4.25 28.57
CA ILE A 27 2.92 -4.58 27.15
C ILE A 27 3.67 -5.91 27.03
N PRO A 28 3.05 -7.01 26.56
CA PRO A 28 3.67 -8.33 26.61
C PRO A 28 4.94 -8.45 25.76
N GLU A 29 4.97 -7.80 24.61
CA GLU A 29 6.12 -7.87 23.70
C GLU A 29 7.32 -7.18 24.34
N GLY A 30 8.52 -7.75 24.27
CA GLY A 30 9.77 -6.99 24.44
C GLY A 30 10.37 -6.64 23.08
N TYR A 31 11.41 -5.81 23.04
CA TYR A 31 12.19 -5.61 21.81
C TYR A 31 13.66 -5.34 22.13
N LEU A 32 14.53 -6.15 21.53
CA LEU A 32 15.98 -6.01 21.62
C LEU A 32 16.51 -5.61 20.24
N PRO A 33 16.85 -4.32 20.03
CA PRO A 33 17.45 -3.89 18.76
C PRO A 33 18.70 -4.70 18.40
N ASN A 34 19.09 -4.71 17.13
CA ASN A 34 20.35 -5.34 16.72
C ASN A 34 21.54 -4.71 17.50
N LYS A 35 22.60 -5.48 17.80
CA LYS A 35 23.80 -4.98 18.52
C LYS A 35 24.38 -3.70 17.90
N TYR A 36 24.35 -3.58 16.57
CA TYR A 36 24.85 -2.39 15.85
C TYR A 36 24.02 -1.12 16.09
N LEU A 37 22.81 -1.26 16.65
CA LEU A 37 21.93 -0.16 17.05
C LEU A 37 22.01 0.14 18.56
N ARG A 38 22.66 -0.73 19.35
CA ARG A 38 22.73 -0.63 20.82
C ARG A 38 24.11 -0.31 21.34
N ASP A 39 25.17 -0.81 20.71
CA ASP A 39 26.51 -1.09 21.26
C ASP A 39 26.91 -0.31 22.54
N TYR A 40 26.61 -0.85 23.73
CA TYR A 40 27.14 -0.38 25.01
C TYR A 40 28.15 -1.43 25.50
N ASN A 41 29.27 -0.98 26.08
CA ASN A 41 30.12 -1.79 26.95
C ASN A 41 30.42 -1.03 28.26
N GLU A 42 30.93 -1.71 29.29
CA GLU A 42 31.24 -1.13 30.61
C GLU A 42 32.24 0.05 30.57
N LYS A 43 32.86 0.32 29.43
CA LYS A 43 33.83 1.43 29.21
C LYS A 43 33.23 2.62 28.45
N THR A 44 31.94 2.58 28.12
CA THR A 44 31.30 3.55 27.23
C THR A 44 30.99 4.86 27.97
N SER A 45 31.45 5.99 27.43
CA SER A 45 31.22 7.32 28.00
C SER A 45 29.86 7.89 27.59
N LEU A 46 29.36 8.90 28.31
CA LEU A 46 28.09 9.59 28.03
C LEU A 46 27.99 10.12 26.58
N SER A 47 29.09 10.59 25.99
CA SER A 47 29.14 11.08 24.61
C SER A 47 28.94 9.98 23.57
N ASP A 48 29.29 8.74 23.89
CA ASP A 48 29.18 7.60 22.98
C ASP A 48 27.73 7.10 22.84
N LEU A 49 26.79 7.66 23.63
CA LEU A 49 25.41 7.20 23.74
C LEU A 49 24.43 8.01 22.88
N GLN A 50 24.83 9.20 22.41
CA GLN A 50 23.93 10.13 21.73
C GLN A 50 23.36 9.60 20.40
N ASN A 51 23.94 8.54 19.84
CA ASN A 51 23.51 7.90 18.59
C ASN A 51 23.05 6.44 18.75
N LYS A 52 22.78 5.98 19.99
CA LYS A 52 22.44 4.58 20.30
C LYS A 52 21.01 4.46 20.83
N PHE A 53 20.41 3.28 20.70
CA PHE A 53 19.05 3.00 21.15
C PHE A 53 19.03 1.96 22.27
N ASP A 54 18.09 2.10 23.21
CA ASP A 54 17.89 1.12 24.26
C ASP A 54 16.91 0.00 23.85
N TYR A 55 16.94 -1.09 24.62
CA TYR A 55 15.98 -2.19 24.52
C TYR A 55 14.76 -1.95 25.40
N ARG A 56 13.70 -2.71 25.15
CA ARG A 56 12.46 -2.72 25.93
C ARG A 56 12.21 -4.11 26.49
N LEU A 57 11.99 -4.19 27.80
CA LEU A 57 11.68 -5.47 28.45
C LEU A 57 10.23 -5.89 28.18
N PRO A 58 9.93 -7.20 28.16
CA PRO A 58 8.55 -7.68 28.19
C PRO A 58 7.81 -7.18 29.43
N TYR A 59 6.50 -6.98 29.30
CA TYR A 59 5.60 -6.51 30.35
C TYR A 59 5.96 -5.15 30.95
N SER A 60 6.76 -4.34 30.25
CA SER A 60 6.94 -2.93 30.60
C SER A 60 5.61 -2.17 30.50
N SER A 61 5.44 -1.16 31.34
CA SER A 61 4.24 -0.32 31.38
C SER A 61 4.60 1.13 31.07
N ILE A 62 3.62 1.87 30.55
CA ILE A 62 3.77 3.30 30.27
C ILE A 62 3.44 4.09 31.53
N LEU A 63 4.28 5.10 31.83
CA LEU A 63 4.04 6.01 32.94
C LEU A 63 2.87 6.95 32.63
N LYS A 64 2.09 7.31 33.64
CA LYS A 64 0.95 8.23 33.48
C LYS A 64 1.34 9.57 32.87
N GLU A 65 2.51 10.09 33.23
CA GLU A 65 3.06 11.33 32.68
C GLU A 65 3.36 11.25 31.18
N ASP A 66 3.88 10.12 30.71
CA ASP A 66 4.16 9.87 29.29
C ASP A 66 2.85 9.68 28.48
N GLY A 67 1.79 9.17 29.11
CA GLY A 67 0.48 8.94 28.50
C GLY A 67 -0.44 10.17 28.46
N ALA A 68 -0.24 11.15 29.35
CA ALA A 68 -1.12 12.34 29.45
C ALA A 68 -1.27 13.14 28.14
N PRO A 69 -0.21 13.38 27.33
CA PRO A 69 -0.37 14.03 26.03
C PRO A 69 -1.22 13.23 25.04
N ILE A 70 -1.22 11.90 25.15
CA ILE A 70 -2.04 11.00 24.32
C ILE A 70 -3.49 11.08 24.77
N ASP A 71 -3.75 10.99 26.07
CA ASP A 71 -5.11 11.08 26.64
C ASP A 71 -5.82 12.37 26.20
N PHE A 72 -5.11 13.51 26.27
CA PHE A 72 -5.61 14.80 25.79
C PHE A 72 -5.96 14.76 24.30
N ALA A 73 -5.00 14.34 23.47
CA ALA A 73 -5.15 14.34 22.01
C ALA A 73 -6.25 13.39 21.55
N VAL A 74 -6.29 12.17 22.09
CA VAL A 74 -7.33 11.16 21.79
C VAL A 74 -8.71 11.71 22.16
N THR A 75 -8.85 12.33 23.34
CA THR A 75 -10.13 12.90 23.79
C THR A 75 -10.60 14.01 22.83
N ALA A 76 -9.72 14.96 22.51
CA ALA A 76 -10.05 16.09 21.64
C ALA A 76 -10.41 15.64 20.22
N ILE A 77 -9.61 14.74 19.63
CA ILE A 77 -9.82 14.23 18.27
C ILE A 77 -11.11 13.42 18.20
N ASN A 78 -11.35 12.52 19.15
CA ASN A 78 -12.56 11.71 19.19
C ASN A 78 -13.82 12.57 19.31
N LYS A 79 -13.79 13.59 20.17
CA LYS A 79 -14.89 14.55 20.27
C LYS A 79 -15.15 15.24 18.92
N ALA A 80 -14.12 15.73 18.23
CA ALA A 80 -14.30 16.40 16.95
C ALA A 80 -14.78 15.45 15.83
N ILE A 81 -14.39 14.18 15.87
CA ILE A 81 -14.95 13.13 14.99
C ILE A 81 -16.45 12.95 15.30
N ASP A 82 -16.83 12.88 16.57
CA ASP A 82 -18.23 12.67 16.96
C ASP A 82 -19.10 13.89 16.64
N ASP A 83 -18.56 15.10 16.73
CA ASP A 83 -19.18 16.35 16.29
C ASP A 83 -19.21 16.51 14.74
N GLY A 84 -18.61 15.57 13.99
CA GLY A 84 -18.68 15.51 12.52
C GLY A 84 -17.69 16.38 11.76
N LEU A 85 -16.66 16.93 12.42
CA LEU A 85 -15.71 17.89 11.83
C LEU A 85 -14.97 17.34 10.59
N PHE A 86 -14.80 16.01 10.49
CA PHE A 86 -13.93 15.37 9.49
C PHE A 86 -14.65 14.46 8.49
N TYR A 87 -15.98 14.28 8.55
CA TYR A 87 -16.68 13.23 7.78
C TYR A 87 -16.44 13.29 6.26
N ASN A 88 -16.21 14.47 5.71
CA ASN A 88 -15.95 14.67 4.29
C ASN A 88 -14.50 15.05 3.97
N ASP A 89 -13.63 15.09 4.98
CA ASP A 89 -12.24 15.55 4.84
C ASP A 89 -11.28 14.68 5.68
N PRO A 90 -11.04 13.43 5.24
CA PRO A 90 -10.08 12.54 5.91
C PRO A 90 -8.65 13.07 5.83
N GLN A 91 -8.34 13.94 4.86
CA GLN A 91 -7.03 14.59 4.76
C GLN A 91 -6.82 15.55 5.94
N LYS A 92 -7.83 16.36 6.27
CA LYS A 92 -7.81 17.23 7.45
C LYS A 92 -7.68 16.47 8.76
N LEU A 93 -8.34 15.31 8.88
CA LEU A 93 -8.11 14.42 10.02
C LEU A 93 -6.66 13.95 10.09
N GLY A 94 -6.05 13.61 8.95
CA GLY A 94 -4.64 13.20 8.90
C GLY A 94 -3.68 14.29 9.35
N LEU A 95 -3.90 15.53 8.90
CA LEU A 95 -3.15 16.70 9.35
C LEU A 95 -3.37 17.00 10.85
N THR A 96 -4.55 16.68 11.39
CA THR A 96 -4.84 16.82 12.83
C THR A 96 -4.09 15.79 13.67
N ILE A 97 -4.06 14.53 13.23
CA ILE A 97 -3.40 13.43 13.94
C ILE A 97 -1.87 13.57 13.90
N ASN A 98 -1.35 14.02 12.76
CA ASN A 98 0.08 14.23 12.53
C ASN A 98 0.31 15.60 11.87
N PRO A 99 0.26 16.71 12.63
CA PRO A 99 0.49 18.05 12.10
C PRO A 99 1.88 18.12 11.45
N GLU A 100 1.91 18.46 10.16
CA GLU A 100 3.15 18.55 9.40
C GLU A 100 4.04 19.67 9.94
N ARG A 101 5.31 19.36 10.21
CA ARG A 101 6.31 20.39 10.58
C ARG A 101 6.51 21.46 9.50
N SER A 102 6.11 21.16 8.26
CA SER A 102 6.37 21.95 7.05
C SER A 102 5.12 22.58 6.47
N ASN A 103 4.02 22.70 7.23
CA ASN A 103 2.82 23.35 6.74
C ASN A 103 3.15 24.83 6.44
N PRO A 104 2.95 25.32 5.19
CA PRO A 104 3.16 26.72 4.86
C PRO A 104 2.24 27.66 5.66
N ASP A 105 1.12 27.15 6.19
CA ASP A 105 0.25 27.88 7.12
C ASP A 105 0.58 27.54 8.58
N ILE A 106 1.64 28.19 9.09
CA ILE A 106 2.15 27.99 10.46
C ILE A 106 1.12 28.39 11.53
N LEU A 107 0.25 29.36 11.23
CA LEU A 107 -0.73 29.87 12.19
C LEU A 107 -1.86 28.86 12.40
N GLU A 108 -2.42 28.33 11.32
CA GLU A 108 -3.41 27.26 11.41
C GLU A 108 -2.78 26.05 12.13
N ASP A 109 -1.58 25.62 11.73
CA ASP A 109 -0.90 24.47 12.35
C ASP A 109 -0.69 24.61 13.88
N ASN A 110 -0.40 25.81 14.38
CA ASN A 110 -0.29 26.05 15.82
C ASN A 110 -1.64 25.99 16.54
N GLU A 111 -2.70 26.59 15.98
CA GLU A 111 -4.05 26.50 16.55
C GLU A 111 -4.51 25.03 16.62
N TRP A 112 -4.27 24.25 15.57
CA TRP A 112 -4.61 22.83 15.54
C TRP A 112 -3.81 22.03 16.58
N LYS A 113 -2.52 22.30 16.76
CA LYS A 113 -1.71 21.66 17.81
C LYS A 113 -2.19 22.00 19.21
N GLU A 114 -2.57 23.25 19.47
CA GLU A 114 -3.12 23.64 20.78
C GLU A 114 -4.46 22.93 21.04
N LYS A 115 -5.29 22.80 20.01
CA LYS A 115 -6.61 22.20 20.12
C LYS A 115 -6.61 20.68 20.21
N PHE A 116 -5.71 20.00 19.48
CA PHE A 116 -5.74 18.55 19.30
C PHE A 116 -4.46 17.82 19.72
N GLY A 117 -3.39 18.55 20.05
CA GLY A 117 -2.10 17.97 20.38
C GLY A 117 -1.34 17.43 19.17
N ARG A 118 -0.43 16.49 19.42
CA ARG A 118 0.45 15.87 18.40
C ARG A 118 0.38 14.35 18.49
N LEU A 119 -0.83 13.80 18.37
CA LEU A 119 -1.14 12.41 18.72
C LEU A 119 -0.09 11.41 18.20
N HIS A 120 0.10 11.34 16.88
CA HIS A 120 1.01 10.36 16.26
C HIS A 120 2.44 10.45 16.82
N ALA A 121 3.01 11.67 16.81
CA ALA A 121 4.38 11.91 17.25
C ALA A 121 4.56 11.69 18.76
N SER A 122 3.60 12.11 19.57
CA SER A 122 3.64 11.89 21.02
C SER A 122 3.64 10.40 21.35
N GLY A 123 2.96 9.55 20.56
CA GLY A 123 2.99 8.10 20.80
C GLY A 123 4.35 7.47 20.50
N HIS A 124 5.07 7.96 19.50
CA HIS A 124 6.47 7.57 19.28
C HIS A 124 7.34 7.93 20.48
N THR A 125 7.22 9.15 21.02
CA THR A 125 7.94 9.57 22.22
C THR A 125 7.59 8.71 23.44
N MET A 126 6.29 8.50 23.68
CA MET A 126 5.76 7.68 24.78
C MET A 126 6.36 6.26 24.75
N ILE A 127 6.35 5.60 23.58
CA ILE A 127 6.88 4.24 23.45
C ILE A 127 8.41 4.21 23.61
N ALA A 128 9.10 5.23 23.13
CA ALA A 128 10.55 5.29 23.22
C ALA A 128 11.09 5.54 24.63
N ASN A 129 10.28 6.16 25.49
CA ASN A 129 10.60 6.38 26.90
C ASN A 129 10.51 5.08 27.73
N ILE A 130 9.96 4.01 27.16
CA ILE A 130 9.94 2.67 27.73
C ILE A 130 11.30 2.00 27.53
N ILE A 131 12.24 2.31 28.42
CA ILE A 131 13.61 1.81 28.36
C ILE A 131 13.86 0.72 29.39
N GLY A 132 14.58 -0.33 28.98
CA GLY A 132 14.85 -1.51 29.80
C GLY A 132 16.01 -1.31 30.78
N ASN A 133 16.93 -0.38 30.48
CA ASN A 133 18.07 -0.10 31.32
C ASN A 133 17.77 1.00 32.37
N ASN A 134 17.09 0.62 33.45
CA ASN A 134 16.72 1.55 34.53
C ASN A 134 17.93 2.24 35.19
N GLN A 135 19.06 1.53 35.33
CA GLN A 135 20.27 2.13 35.91
C GLN A 135 20.80 3.27 35.05
N LEU A 136 20.79 3.09 33.72
CA LEU A 136 21.18 4.13 32.77
C LEU A 136 20.17 5.28 32.76
N LYS A 137 18.86 4.96 32.85
CA LYS A 137 17.80 5.97 32.99
C LYS A 137 18.05 6.89 34.19
N ASP A 138 18.34 6.31 35.34
CA ASP A 138 18.55 7.06 36.58
C ASP A 138 19.84 7.89 36.53
N ALA A 139 20.90 7.34 35.94
CA ALA A 139 22.18 8.01 35.81
C ALA A 139 22.14 9.19 34.81
N LEU A 140 21.45 9.02 33.68
CA LEU A 140 21.49 9.97 32.56
C LEU A 140 20.26 10.87 32.47
N LYS A 141 19.17 10.51 33.15
CA LYS A 141 17.89 11.23 33.15
C LYS A 141 17.43 11.54 31.72
N SER A 142 17.30 12.81 31.35
CA SER A 142 16.86 13.25 30.01
C SER A 142 17.85 12.92 28.89
N ASN A 143 19.09 12.54 29.21
CA ASN A 143 20.10 12.14 28.22
C ASN A 143 20.14 10.63 27.99
N ALA A 144 19.25 9.86 28.62
CA ALA A 144 19.16 8.43 28.38
C ALA A 144 18.69 8.16 26.93
N PRO A 145 19.33 7.22 26.22
CA PRO A 145 18.92 6.84 24.87
C PRO A 145 17.53 6.20 24.90
N GLY A 146 16.63 6.65 24.04
CA GLY A 146 15.30 6.06 23.88
C GLY A 146 15.28 4.80 23.01
N GLY A 147 14.11 4.20 22.88
CA GLY A 147 13.88 3.10 21.95
C GLY A 147 13.99 3.51 20.47
N VAL A 148 14.21 2.52 19.59
CA VAL A 148 14.38 2.72 18.13
C VAL A 148 13.21 3.41 17.43
N ILE A 149 12.04 3.47 18.08
CA ILE A 149 10.82 4.03 17.53
C ILE A 149 10.90 5.56 17.31
N LEU A 150 11.82 6.27 17.98
CA LEU A 150 12.01 7.72 17.76
C LEU A 150 12.60 8.06 16.40
N ASN A 151 13.39 7.16 15.82
CA ASN A 151 14.10 7.43 14.58
C ASN A 151 13.36 6.80 13.39
N PHE A 152 13.04 7.62 12.38
CA PHE A 152 12.27 7.20 11.21
C PHE A 152 12.89 6.00 10.49
N SER A 153 14.22 5.92 10.41
CA SER A 153 14.96 4.85 9.72
C SER A 153 14.96 3.51 10.46
N THR A 154 14.62 3.52 11.76
CA THR A 154 14.66 2.31 12.62
C THR A 154 13.31 1.97 13.24
N SER A 155 12.34 2.88 13.20
CA SER A 155 11.09 2.77 13.94
C SER A 155 10.27 1.53 13.59
N CYS A 156 10.19 1.19 12.30
CA CYS A 156 9.48 0.01 11.81
C CYS A 156 10.08 -1.33 12.25
N LYS A 157 11.23 -1.33 12.93
CA LYS A 157 11.84 -2.57 13.46
C LYS A 157 11.22 -3.02 14.78
N ASP A 158 10.61 -2.12 15.56
CA ASP A 158 9.94 -2.47 16.82
C ASP A 158 8.48 -2.92 16.55
N PRO A 159 8.03 -4.10 17.04
CA PRO A 159 6.64 -4.52 16.91
C PRO A 159 5.59 -3.51 17.41
N LEU A 160 5.91 -2.69 18.42
CA LEU A 160 5.00 -1.66 18.91
C LEU A 160 4.73 -0.55 17.89
N PHE A 161 5.62 -0.34 16.93
CA PHE A 161 5.37 0.56 15.80
C PHE A 161 4.04 0.18 15.13
N TYR A 162 3.84 -1.10 14.84
CA TYR A 162 2.65 -1.57 14.16
C TYR A 162 1.41 -1.50 15.05
N ARG A 163 1.52 -1.83 16.35
CA ARG A 163 0.40 -1.72 17.28
C ARG A 163 -0.05 -0.26 17.49
N TRP A 164 0.89 0.66 17.59
CA TRP A 164 0.61 2.11 17.65
C TRP A 164 -0.04 2.61 16.37
N HIS A 165 0.53 2.27 15.21
CA HIS A 165 -0.05 2.69 13.93
C HIS A 165 -1.41 2.06 13.69
N ARG A 166 -1.69 0.85 14.19
CA ARG A 166 -3.03 0.24 14.12
C ARG A 166 -4.03 1.01 14.99
N PHE A 167 -3.64 1.48 16.16
CA PHE A 167 -4.48 2.37 16.97
C PHE A 167 -4.80 3.69 16.24
N ILE A 168 -3.79 4.31 15.62
CA ILE A 168 -3.99 5.51 14.79
C ILE A 168 -4.91 5.23 13.60
N ASP A 169 -4.69 4.13 12.88
CA ASP A 169 -5.50 3.68 11.74
C ASP A 169 -6.97 3.46 12.13
N GLU A 170 -7.25 2.98 13.34
CA GLU A 170 -8.62 2.85 13.85
C GLU A 170 -9.30 4.21 14.09
N ILE A 171 -8.56 5.26 14.44
CA ILE A 171 -9.11 6.62 14.57
C ILE A 171 -9.53 7.16 13.19
N PHE A 172 -8.70 6.97 12.16
CA PHE A 172 -9.11 7.26 10.77
C PHE A 172 -10.35 6.46 10.39
N ASN A 173 -10.37 5.17 10.73
CA ASN A 173 -11.46 4.29 10.41
C ASN A 173 -12.78 4.71 11.07
N ARG A 174 -12.78 5.20 12.31
CA ARG A 174 -14.00 5.76 12.93
C ARG A 174 -14.65 6.86 12.09
N CYS A 175 -13.86 7.68 11.41
CA CYS A 175 -14.36 8.71 10.51
C CYS A 175 -14.82 8.12 9.17
N ILE A 176 -14.05 7.17 8.61
CA ILE A 176 -14.37 6.53 7.33
C ILE A 176 -15.66 5.70 7.43
N GLU A 177 -15.89 4.97 8.53
CA GLU A 177 -17.12 4.17 8.74
C GLU A 177 -18.40 5.01 8.81
N LYS A 178 -18.30 6.31 9.12
CA LYS A 178 -19.43 7.25 9.08
C LYS A 178 -19.62 7.91 7.71
N SER A 179 -18.71 7.67 6.77
CA SER A 179 -18.80 8.20 5.42
C SER A 179 -19.84 7.45 4.58
N LYS A 180 -20.32 8.11 3.53
CA LYS A 180 -21.16 7.45 2.53
C LYS A 180 -20.38 6.35 1.81
N VAL A 181 -21.07 5.23 1.58
CA VAL A 181 -20.62 4.15 0.69
C VAL A 181 -20.40 4.73 -0.72
N ARG A 182 -19.42 4.17 -1.44
CA ARG A 182 -19.10 4.60 -2.80
C ARG A 182 -20.20 4.17 -3.78
N ILE A 183 -20.57 5.08 -4.67
CA ILE A 183 -21.38 4.79 -5.85
C ILE A 183 -20.52 5.08 -7.08
N PHE A 184 -20.39 4.10 -7.96
CA PHE A 184 -19.48 4.12 -9.11
C PHE A 184 -20.19 4.63 -10.38
N THR A 185 -20.72 5.85 -10.35
CA THR A 185 -21.47 6.44 -11.49
C THR A 185 -20.57 7.02 -12.58
N ASP A 186 -19.28 7.15 -12.32
CA ASP A 186 -18.27 7.81 -13.14
C ASP A 186 -17.23 6.84 -13.71
N THR A 187 -17.57 5.55 -13.75
CA THR A 187 -16.74 4.52 -14.36
C THR A 187 -16.81 4.61 -15.88
N PRO A 188 -15.70 4.35 -16.59
CA PRO A 188 -15.71 4.34 -18.05
C PRO A 188 -16.48 3.11 -18.57
N ASP A 189 -17.00 3.19 -19.80
CA ASP A 189 -17.64 2.06 -20.49
C ASP A 189 -16.58 1.08 -21.03
N VAL A 190 -15.86 0.46 -20.09
CA VAL A 190 -14.76 -0.46 -20.31
C VAL A 190 -15.03 -1.73 -19.54
N PHE A 191 -14.81 -2.85 -20.22
CA PHE A 191 -15.15 -4.16 -19.71
C PHE A 191 -13.90 -5.03 -19.53
N ILE A 192 -13.80 -5.74 -18.40
CA ILE A 192 -12.75 -6.70 -18.07
C ILE A 192 -13.35 -7.90 -17.34
N LYS A 193 -12.86 -9.12 -17.62
CA LYS A 193 -13.22 -10.34 -16.88
C LYS A 193 -12.08 -10.83 -16.02
N SER A 194 -12.40 -11.66 -15.03
CA SER A 194 -11.40 -12.39 -14.24
C SER A 194 -10.50 -13.31 -15.08
N SER A 195 -11.04 -13.91 -16.15
CA SER A 195 -10.27 -14.67 -17.15
C SER A 195 -9.33 -13.81 -17.99
N ASP A 196 -9.57 -12.49 -18.05
CA ASP A 196 -8.76 -11.54 -18.82
C ASP A 196 -7.54 -11.04 -18.05
N ILE A 197 -7.36 -11.44 -16.79
CA ILE A 197 -6.17 -11.19 -15.99
C ILE A 197 -5.24 -12.41 -16.11
N VAL A 198 -4.09 -12.26 -16.77
CA VAL A 198 -3.07 -13.32 -16.86
C VAL A 198 -1.78 -12.86 -16.21
N LEU A 199 -1.17 -13.73 -15.40
CA LEU A 199 0.16 -13.51 -14.82
C LEU A 199 1.15 -14.43 -15.51
N ALA A 200 2.36 -13.94 -15.80
CA ALA A 200 3.44 -14.75 -16.35
C ALA A 200 4.79 -14.35 -15.75
N PHE A 201 5.67 -15.32 -15.52
CA PHE A 201 7.03 -15.03 -15.08
C PHE A 201 7.90 -14.57 -16.27
N LYS A 202 8.79 -13.62 -15.99
CA LYS A 202 9.70 -13.05 -16.99
C LYS A 202 10.55 -14.11 -17.68
N ASP A 203 11.10 -15.06 -16.92
CA ASP A 203 11.95 -16.12 -17.46
C ASP A 203 11.19 -17.11 -18.35
N GLN A 204 9.88 -17.30 -18.12
CA GLN A 204 9.04 -18.13 -19.00
C GLN A 204 8.67 -17.39 -20.28
N LEU A 205 8.42 -16.08 -20.20
CA LEU A 205 8.23 -15.23 -21.37
C LEU A 205 9.49 -15.18 -22.26
N LEU A 206 10.68 -15.14 -21.65
CA LEU A 206 11.95 -15.20 -22.36
C LEU A 206 12.11 -16.51 -23.16
N LYS A 207 11.60 -17.65 -22.66
CA LYS A 207 11.67 -18.93 -23.39
C LYS A 207 10.84 -18.94 -24.66
N VAL A 208 9.70 -18.26 -24.67
CA VAL A 208 8.76 -18.27 -25.82
C VAL A 208 8.97 -17.11 -26.79
N ASN A 209 9.50 -15.98 -26.32
CA ASN A 209 9.78 -14.81 -27.15
C ASN A 209 10.87 -13.93 -26.53
N PRO A 210 12.18 -14.28 -26.69
CA PRO A 210 13.28 -13.51 -26.12
C PRO A 210 13.29 -12.03 -26.54
N GLU A 211 13.03 -11.75 -27.82
CA GLU A 211 13.01 -10.38 -28.38
C GLU A 211 11.87 -9.51 -27.82
N GLY A 212 10.87 -10.13 -27.19
CA GLY A 212 9.77 -9.43 -26.53
C GLY A 212 10.21 -8.58 -25.34
N GLU A 213 11.40 -8.80 -24.76
CA GLU A 213 11.86 -7.95 -23.67
C GLU A 213 11.95 -6.46 -24.08
N ASN A 214 12.29 -6.18 -25.34
CA ASN A 214 12.45 -4.84 -25.90
C ASN A 214 11.17 -3.99 -25.84
N ASP A 215 10.00 -4.62 -25.96
CA ASP A 215 8.71 -3.96 -25.87
C ASP A 215 7.89 -4.44 -24.66
N ARG A 216 8.58 -5.08 -23.70
CA ARG A 216 7.96 -5.66 -22.50
C ARG A 216 6.84 -6.65 -22.84
N TRP A 217 7.00 -7.42 -23.90
CA TRP A 217 6.06 -8.41 -24.42
C TRP A 217 4.71 -7.84 -24.83
N GLN A 218 4.60 -6.53 -25.07
CA GLN A 218 3.35 -5.90 -25.50
C GLN A 218 2.84 -6.51 -26.82
N LYS A 219 3.65 -6.52 -27.89
CA LYS A 219 3.25 -7.12 -29.19
C LYS A 219 3.02 -8.63 -29.08
N TYR A 220 3.80 -9.31 -28.24
CA TYR A 220 3.62 -10.74 -27.99
C TYR A 220 2.26 -11.02 -27.34
N GLY A 221 1.88 -10.22 -26.33
CA GLY A 221 0.57 -10.23 -25.70
C GLY A 221 -0.55 -10.04 -26.71
N GLU A 222 -0.51 -8.94 -27.47
CA GLU A 222 -1.51 -8.62 -28.50
C GLU A 222 -1.74 -9.77 -29.49
N LYS A 223 -0.66 -10.43 -29.93
CA LYS A 223 -0.74 -11.52 -30.92
C LYS A 223 -1.13 -12.88 -30.35
N ASN A 224 -0.79 -13.17 -29.09
CA ASN A 224 -0.82 -14.53 -28.55
C ASN A 224 -1.67 -14.73 -27.30
N PHE A 225 -2.24 -13.67 -26.71
CA PHE A 225 -3.10 -13.78 -25.54
C PHE A 225 -4.23 -14.81 -25.76
N GLY A 226 -4.41 -15.71 -24.80
CA GLY A 226 -5.43 -16.77 -24.85
C GLY A 226 -5.09 -17.97 -25.74
N LYS A 227 -3.94 -18.00 -26.42
CA LYS A 227 -3.49 -19.21 -27.14
C LYS A 227 -2.98 -20.27 -26.16
N PRO A 228 -3.07 -21.57 -26.50
CA PRO A 228 -2.65 -22.66 -25.61
C PRO A 228 -1.21 -22.57 -25.07
N ASN A 229 -0.30 -21.99 -25.85
CA ASN A 229 1.13 -21.87 -25.49
C ASN A 229 1.49 -20.51 -24.87
N PHE A 230 0.51 -19.66 -24.54
CA PHE A 230 0.78 -18.40 -23.85
C PHE A 230 1.23 -18.70 -22.42
N PRO A 231 2.43 -18.25 -21.97
CA PRO A 231 2.87 -18.49 -20.61
C PRO A 231 1.88 -17.90 -19.60
N PHE A 232 1.45 -18.69 -18.63
CA PHE A 232 0.59 -18.23 -17.54
C PHE A 232 0.94 -18.92 -16.23
N THR A 233 0.57 -18.30 -15.11
CA THR A 233 0.66 -18.88 -13.76
C THR A 233 -0.49 -18.40 -12.88
N ASN A 234 -0.94 -19.27 -11.97
CA ASN A 234 -1.82 -18.92 -10.83
C ASN A 234 -1.01 -18.75 -9.53
N GLU A 235 0.29 -19.00 -9.59
CA GLU A 235 1.22 -18.95 -8.47
C GLU A 235 2.26 -17.86 -8.73
N LEU A 236 2.38 -16.90 -7.81
CA LEU A 236 3.52 -16.00 -7.70
C LEU A 236 4.50 -16.57 -6.68
N GLN A 237 5.78 -16.27 -6.85
CA GLN A 237 6.85 -16.86 -6.03
C GLN A 237 7.68 -15.77 -5.35
N THR A 238 8.06 -16.04 -4.10
CA THR A 238 9.03 -15.27 -3.35
C THR A 238 10.13 -16.17 -2.82
N ARG A 239 11.31 -15.64 -2.54
CA ARG A 239 12.40 -16.35 -1.86
C ARG A 239 13.22 -15.42 -1.00
N MET A 240 14.02 -15.98 -0.09
CA MET A 240 15.06 -15.22 0.59
C MET A 240 16.30 -15.14 -0.32
N MET A 241 16.90 -13.97 -0.41
CA MET A 241 18.15 -13.74 -1.12
C MET A 241 19.18 -13.17 -0.15
N SER A 242 20.39 -13.69 -0.20
CA SER A 242 21.50 -13.16 0.59
C SER A 242 21.96 -11.81 0.04
N ARG A 243 22.30 -10.90 0.95
CA ARG A 243 22.90 -9.60 0.68
C ARG A 243 24.02 -9.36 1.69
N ASN A 244 25.13 -8.81 1.23
CA ASN A 244 26.20 -8.34 2.09
C ASN A 244 25.95 -6.88 2.47
N LEU A 245 26.12 -6.56 3.76
CA LEU A 245 26.12 -5.22 4.29
C LEU A 245 27.50 -4.86 4.83
N ASN A 246 27.99 -3.66 4.52
CA ASN A 246 29.16 -3.10 5.18
C ASN A 246 28.79 -2.66 6.62
N GLY A 247 29.40 -3.31 7.59
CA GLY A 247 29.34 -2.93 8.99
C GLY A 247 30.20 -1.70 9.29
N PRO A 248 30.01 -1.10 10.48
CA PRO A 248 30.70 0.13 10.87
C PRO A 248 32.23 0.01 10.97
N ASN A 249 32.77 -1.21 11.08
CA ASN A 249 34.21 -1.48 11.16
C ASN A 249 34.75 -2.14 9.88
N ASN A 250 34.10 -1.89 8.73
CA ASN A 250 34.38 -2.52 7.43
C ASN A 250 34.26 -4.05 7.43
N GLU A 251 33.54 -4.63 8.41
CA GLU A 251 33.19 -6.03 8.36
C GLU A 251 32.04 -6.28 7.38
N ILE A 252 32.02 -7.45 6.74
CA ILE A 252 30.89 -7.84 5.90
C ILE A 252 29.88 -8.59 6.77
N VAL A 253 28.68 -8.02 6.89
CA VAL A 253 27.53 -8.65 7.55
C VAL A 253 26.62 -9.24 6.47
N GLN A 254 26.55 -10.56 6.37
CA GLN A 254 25.59 -11.20 5.48
C GLN A 254 24.19 -11.17 6.13
N ILE A 255 23.21 -10.68 5.39
CA ILE A 255 21.80 -10.71 5.75
C ILE A 255 21.00 -11.42 4.66
N GLU A 256 19.76 -11.78 4.99
CA GLU A 256 18.80 -12.25 4.01
C GLU A 256 17.64 -11.25 3.87
N GLN A 257 17.11 -11.14 2.67
CA GLN A 257 15.95 -10.30 2.37
C GLN A 257 14.99 -11.04 1.43
N LEU A 258 13.70 -10.78 1.60
CA LEU A 258 12.68 -11.32 0.71
C LEU A 258 12.85 -10.75 -0.70
N PHE A 259 12.57 -11.54 -1.73
CA PHE A 259 12.58 -11.08 -3.11
C PHE A 259 11.51 -11.80 -3.95
N PRO A 260 10.69 -11.10 -4.75
CA PRO A 260 9.71 -11.72 -5.64
C PRO A 260 10.37 -12.19 -6.95
N ARG A 261 9.92 -13.33 -7.49
CA ARG A 261 10.25 -13.74 -8.86
C ARG A 261 9.65 -12.72 -9.83
N GLU A 262 10.43 -12.25 -10.79
CA GLU A 262 9.96 -11.22 -11.73
C GLU A 262 8.78 -11.73 -12.56
N PHE A 263 7.70 -10.94 -12.59
CA PHE A 263 6.47 -11.29 -13.29
C PHE A 263 5.85 -10.11 -14.03
N TYR A 264 4.94 -10.45 -14.94
CA TYR A 264 4.16 -9.54 -15.77
C TYR A 264 2.67 -9.78 -15.54
N TYR A 265 1.90 -8.70 -15.54
CA TYR A 265 0.47 -8.76 -15.78
C TYR A 265 0.19 -8.62 -17.28
N PHE A 266 -0.77 -9.38 -17.77
CA PHE A 266 -1.45 -9.13 -19.03
C PHE A 266 -2.92 -8.92 -18.74
N PHE A 267 -3.46 -7.77 -19.12
CA PHE A 267 -4.87 -7.46 -18.99
C PHE A 267 -5.51 -7.38 -20.36
N LYS A 268 -6.55 -8.17 -20.62
CA LYS A 268 -7.38 -8.00 -21.81
C LYS A 268 -8.61 -7.16 -21.44
N VAL A 269 -8.76 -6.01 -22.09
CA VAL A 269 -9.83 -5.05 -21.78
C VAL A 269 -10.57 -4.68 -23.04
N LYS A 270 -11.89 -4.51 -22.95
CA LYS A 270 -12.73 -4.07 -24.07
C LYS A 270 -13.18 -2.65 -23.87
N ASN A 271 -12.94 -1.77 -24.85
CA ASN A 271 -13.46 -0.40 -24.83
C ASN A 271 -14.78 -0.33 -25.61
N ASN A 272 -15.90 -0.10 -24.91
CA ASN A 272 -17.21 0.09 -25.53
C ASN A 272 -17.58 1.59 -25.67
N THR A 273 -16.72 2.51 -25.22
CA THR A 273 -17.00 3.94 -25.23
C THR A 273 -17.34 4.44 -26.65
N LYS A 274 -18.47 5.13 -26.75
CA LYS A 274 -18.92 5.80 -27.98
C LYS A 274 -19.06 7.29 -27.75
N LYS A 275 -18.68 8.09 -28.75
CA LYS A 275 -18.93 9.54 -28.78
C LYS A 275 -19.98 9.87 -29.82
N ASN A 276 -20.74 10.92 -29.54
CA ASN A 276 -21.65 11.52 -30.51
C ASN A 276 -20.83 12.29 -31.54
N LEU A 277 -21.08 12.01 -32.82
CA LEU A 277 -20.50 12.73 -33.96
C LEU A 277 -21.65 13.25 -34.81
N TYR A 278 -21.62 14.55 -35.11
CA TYR A 278 -22.57 15.14 -36.04
C TYR A 278 -22.19 14.77 -37.47
N ASP A 279 -23.11 14.15 -38.21
CA ASP A 279 -22.96 13.84 -39.62
C ASP A 279 -23.61 14.95 -40.46
N ALA A 280 -22.76 15.81 -41.02
CA ALA A 280 -23.20 16.92 -41.87
C ALA A 280 -23.93 16.48 -43.15
N LYS A 281 -23.77 15.22 -43.59
CA LYS A 281 -24.46 14.71 -44.80
C LYS A 281 -25.89 14.29 -44.53
N THR A 282 -26.15 13.71 -43.36
CA THR A 282 -27.47 13.21 -42.99
C THR A 282 -28.22 14.13 -42.04
N GLY A 283 -27.55 15.14 -41.47
CA GLY A 283 -28.10 16.04 -40.45
C GLY A 283 -28.31 15.37 -39.08
N ASN A 284 -27.87 14.11 -38.93
CA ASN A 284 -28.11 13.30 -37.74
C ASN A 284 -26.85 13.20 -36.86
N THR A 285 -27.07 12.91 -35.58
CA THR A 285 -25.99 12.52 -34.67
C THR A 285 -25.82 11.01 -34.71
N ILE A 286 -24.62 10.54 -35.07
CA ILE A 286 -24.24 9.12 -35.03
C ILE A 286 -23.33 8.84 -33.83
N LYS A 287 -23.42 7.63 -33.27
CA LYS A 287 -22.48 7.18 -32.24
C LYS A 287 -21.32 6.44 -32.88
N VAL A 288 -20.11 6.94 -32.69
CA VAL A 288 -18.89 6.32 -33.23
C VAL A 288 -17.99 5.87 -32.08
N PRO A 289 -17.18 4.81 -32.27
CA PRO A 289 -16.17 4.41 -31.31
C PRO A 289 -15.28 5.58 -30.90
N ALA A 290 -14.95 5.66 -29.60
CA ALA A 290 -14.13 6.72 -29.05
C ALA A 290 -12.94 6.17 -28.27
N GLU A 291 -11.83 6.89 -28.35
CA GLU A 291 -10.70 6.66 -27.46
C GLU A 291 -11.12 6.89 -26.00
N GLN A 292 -10.63 6.05 -25.09
CA GLN A 292 -10.86 6.17 -23.66
C GLN A 292 -9.51 6.14 -22.92
N HIS A 293 -9.27 7.13 -22.06
CA HIS A 293 -8.17 7.08 -21.11
C HIS A 293 -8.66 6.43 -19.82
N ILE A 294 -7.93 5.42 -19.35
CA ILE A 294 -8.27 4.68 -18.14
C ILE A 294 -7.11 4.68 -17.15
N THR A 295 -7.44 4.48 -15.88
CA THR A 295 -6.51 4.12 -14.82
C THR A 295 -6.78 2.67 -14.42
N LEU A 296 -5.81 1.78 -14.59
CA LEU A 296 -5.86 0.45 -13.98
C LEU A 296 -5.34 0.53 -12.55
N ARG A 297 -6.12 0.03 -11.60
CA ARG A 297 -5.78 -0.03 -10.17
C ARG A 297 -5.74 -1.48 -9.74
N VAL A 298 -4.58 -1.95 -9.30
CA VAL A 298 -4.32 -3.36 -8.99
C VAL A 298 -4.09 -3.50 -7.49
N PHE A 299 -4.88 -4.34 -6.84
CA PHE A 299 -4.77 -4.63 -5.42
C PHE A 299 -4.65 -6.14 -5.17
N ILE A 300 -4.07 -6.50 -4.04
CA ILE A 300 -4.03 -7.89 -3.58
C ILE A 300 -4.39 -7.97 -2.09
N VAL A 301 -4.98 -9.07 -1.65
CA VAL A 301 -5.31 -9.31 -0.24
C VAL A 301 -5.21 -10.79 0.09
N PRO A 302 -4.70 -11.19 1.27
CA PRO A 302 -4.90 -12.55 1.77
C PRO A 302 -6.38 -12.91 1.75
N GLU A 303 -6.76 -14.05 1.17
CA GLU A 303 -8.18 -14.41 1.02
C GLU A 303 -8.93 -14.37 2.36
N ILE A 304 -8.28 -14.84 3.43
CA ILE A 304 -8.83 -14.85 4.79
C ILE A 304 -9.10 -13.44 5.37
N LEU A 305 -8.43 -12.41 4.85
CA LEU A 305 -8.54 -11.02 5.30
C LEU A 305 -9.39 -10.14 4.37
N ALA A 306 -9.88 -10.68 3.25
CA ALA A 306 -10.52 -9.90 2.19
C ALA A 306 -11.87 -9.28 2.59
N HIS A 307 -12.46 -9.72 3.70
CA HIS A 307 -13.66 -9.13 4.30
C HIS A 307 -13.41 -7.73 4.91
N ASP A 308 -12.17 -7.39 5.24
CA ASP A 308 -11.80 -6.07 5.78
C ASP A 308 -11.16 -5.21 4.68
N ARG A 309 -11.84 -4.12 4.31
CA ARG A 309 -11.36 -3.18 3.29
C ARG A 309 -9.96 -2.63 3.56
N LYS A 310 -9.54 -2.56 4.83
CA LYS A 310 -8.20 -2.06 5.21
C LYS A 310 -7.07 -3.02 4.83
N GLN A 311 -7.39 -4.27 4.52
CA GLN A 311 -6.41 -5.33 4.28
C GLN A 311 -5.99 -5.41 2.81
N TRP A 312 -6.66 -4.67 1.92
CA TRP A 312 -6.27 -4.57 0.52
C TRP A 312 -4.97 -3.78 0.35
N ILE A 313 -4.01 -4.42 -0.32
CA ILE A 313 -2.68 -3.90 -0.59
C ILE A 313 -2.63 -3.42 -2.04
N GLU A 314 -2.37 -2.13 -2.27
CA GLU A 314 -2.08 -1.63 -3.61
C GLU A 314 -0.79 -2.30 -4.15
N LEU A 315 -0.88 -2.89 -5.33
CA LEU A 315 0.24 -3.47 -6.08
C LEU A 315 0.68 -2.59 -7.23
N ASP A 316 -0.26 -1.94 -7.92
CA ASP A 316 0.05 -1.06 -9.05
C ASP A 316 -1.10 -0.09 -9.34
N LYS A 317 -0.77 1.03 -9.98
CA LYS A 317 -1.72 2.00 -10.50
C LYS A 317 -1.10 2.73 -11.68
N PHE A 318 -1.71 2.59 -12.86
CA PHE A 318 -1.15 3.19 -14.07
C PHE A 318 -2.22 3.55 -15.10
N LYS A 319 -1.91 4.52 -15.95
CA LYS A 319 -2.74 5.00 -17.04
C LYS A 319 -2.54 4.14 -18.27
N TYR A 320 -3.62 3.91 -19.01
CA TYR A 320 -3.56 3.38 -20.37
C TYR A 320 -4.56 4.12 -21.28
N THR A 321 -4.25 4.19 -22.58
CA THR A 321 -5.14 4.77 -23.59
C THR A 321 -5.69 3.65 -24.48
N LEU A 322 -7.00 3.45 -24.44
CA LEU A 322 -7.70 2.47 -25.25
C LEU A 322 -8.23 3.11 -26.52
N LYS A 323 -7.94 2.47 -27.66
CA LYS A 323 -8.60 2.79 -28.93
C LYS A 323 -10.08 2.40 -28.87
N GLY A 324 -10.91 3.01 -29.71
CA GLY A 324 -12.35 2.74 -29.73
C GLY A 324 -12.70 1.38 -30.36
N ASP A 325 -13.66 0.67 -29.75
CA ASP A 325 -14.30 -0.57 -30.25
C ASP A 325 -13.32 -1.72 -30.54
N GLU A 326 -12.33 -1.88 -29.67
CA GLU A 326 -11.33 -2.95 -29.74
C GLU A 326 -11.10 -3.60 -28.36
N TYR A 327 -10.69 -4.87 -28.38
CA TYR A 327 -10.02 -5.47 -27.23
C TYR A 327 -8.54 -5.06 -27.25
N ALA A 328 -8.07 -4.44 -26.17
CA ALA A 328 -6.64 -4.20 -25.97
C ALA A 328 -6.06 -5.25 -25.03
N VAL A 329 -4.87 -5.77 -25.34
CA VAL A 329 -4.06 -6.53 -24.40
C VAL A 329 -3.00 -5.59 -23.85
N ILE A 330 -2.89 -5.46 -22.54
CA ILE A 330 -1.95 -4.55 -21.87
C ILE A 330 -0.91 -5.40 -21.14
N SER A 331 0.36 -5.31 -21.54
CA SER A 331 1.47 -5.93 -20.82
C SER A 331 2.08 -4.98 -19.81
N ARG A 332 2.23 -5.43 -18.56
CA ARG A 332 2.71 -4.60 -17.46
C ARG A 332 3.70 -5.36 -16.58
N ALA A 333 4.97 -4.94 -16.59
CA ALA A 333 6.01 -5.53 -15.75
C ALA A 333 5.84 -5.10 -14.28
N CYS A 334 6.02 -6.01 -13.32
CA CYS A 334 5.94 -5.69 -11.89
C CYS A 334 6.95 -4.59 -11.45
N GLU A 335 8.11 -4.49 -12.10
CA GLU A 335 9.13 -3.47 -11.82
C GLU A 335 8.68 -2.03 -12.13
N LEU A 336 7.71 -1.81 -13.01
CA LEU A 336 7.20 -0.45 -13.22
C LEU A 336 6.11 -0.10 -12.21
N SER A 337 5.73 -0.99 -11.28
CA SER A 337 4.71 -0.74 -10.25
C SER A 337 4.76 0.68 -9.67
N SER A 338 3.64 1.40 -9.65
CA SER A 338 3.60 2.75 -9.07
C SER A 338 3.90 2.78 -7.57
N VAL A 339 3.83 1.64 -6.88
CA VAL A 339 4.00 1.54 -5.43
C VAL A 339 5.48 1.57 -5.04
N ILE A 340 6.35 1.06 -5.91
CA ILE A 340 7.76 0.86 -5.58
C ILE A 340 8.60 2.12 -5.80
N ARG A 341 9.72 2.21 -5.07
CA ARG A 341 10.80 3.16 -5.36
C ARG A 341 11.29 3.00 -6.78
N LYS A 342 11.60 4.13 -7.44
CA LYS A 342 12.16 4.18 -8.79
C LYS A 342 13.64 4.56 -8.77
N PRO A 343 14.48 3.94 -9.62
CA PRO A 343 14.20 2.71 -10.38
C PRO A 343 14.00 1.49 -9.46
N ALA A 344 13.48 0.39 -10.00
CA ALA A 344 13.33 -0.86 -9.25
C ALA A 344 14.71 -1.40 -8.83
N GLN A 345 14.99 -1.39 -7.52
CA GLN A 345 16.25 -1.91 -7.00
C GLN A 345 16.22 -3.45 -6.95
N LYS A 346 16.89 -4.08 -7.89
CA LYS A 346 17.01 -5.55 -8.00
C LYS A 346 18.35 -6.08 -7.50
N VAL A 347 19.38 -5.25 -7.58
CA VAL A 347 20.70 -5.48 -7.02
C VAL A 347 20.90 -4.44 -5.93
N PHE A 348 21.42 -4.87 -4.79
CA PHE A 348 21.68 -3.99 -3.67
C PHE A 348 23.18 -3.87 -3.52
N ASP A 349 23.74 -2.82 -4.09
CA ASP A 349 25.02 -2.30 -3.63
C ASP A 349 24.78 -1.42 -2.40
N ASP A 350 25.76 -1.36 -1.50
CA ASP A 350 25.71 -0.53 -0.31
C ASP A 350 26.13 0.91 -0.57
N THR A 351 26.35 1.28 -1.83
CA THR A 351 26.51 2.68 -2.20
C THR A 351 25.18 3.38 -1.97
N PRO A 352 25.12 4.39 -1.07
CA PRO A 352 23.95 5.24 -0.99
C PRO A 352 23.93 6.07 -2.26
N ASP A 353 23.39 5.49 -3.32
CA ASP A 353 23.13 6.22 -4.55
C ASP A 353 21.91 7.09 -4.26
N TYR A 354 22.19 8.28 -3.71
CA TYR A 354 21.32 9.41 -3.87
C TYR A 354 21.38 9.75 -5.35
N ASP A 355 20.59 9.02 -6.13
CA ASP A 355 20.38 9.37 -7.52
C ASP A 355 19.65 10.73 -7.54
N THR A 356 20.44 11.79 -7.51
CA THR A 356 20.00 13.18 -7.65
C THR A 356 19.61 13.50 -9.08
N SER A 357 19.75 12.56 -10.02
CA SER A 357 19.48 12.75 -11.44
C SER A 357 18.07 12.32 -11.86
N ASN A 358 17.34 11.60 -11.00
CA ASN A 358 15.96 11.22 -11.26
C ASN A 358 14.97 12.23 -10.66
N ASP A 359 13.97 12.64 -11.43
CA ASP A 359 12.86 13.54 -11.01
C ASP A 359 11.96 12.94 -9.89
N TYR A 360 12.32 11.76 -9.38
CA TYR A 360 11.61 11.04 -8.35
C TYR A 360 12.34 11.19 -7.01
N CYS A 361 11.57 11.47 -5.94
CA CYS A 361 12.06 11.39 -4.57
C CYS A 361 12.68 10.01 -4.31
N SER A 362 13.73 9.92 -3.47
CA SER A 362 14.35 8.66 -3.02
C SER A 362 13.41 7.75 -2.22
N CYS A 363 12.18 8.20 -1.99
CA CYS A 363 11.09 7.49 -1.36
C CYS A 363 10.41 6.50 -2.33
N GLY A 364 10.06 5.33 -1.81
CA GLY A 364 9.11 4.39 -2.43
C GLY A 364 9.07 3.08 -1.66
N TRP A 365 8.05 2.24 -1.90
CA TRP A 365 8.07 0.90 -1.33
C TRP A 365 9.24 0.09 -1.92
N PRO A 366 10.01 -0.69 -1.14
CA PRO A 366 11.10 -1.46 -1.72
C PRO A 366 10.57 -2.51 -2.71
N TYR A 367 11.19 -2.60 -3.89
CA TYR A 367 10.79 -3.56 -4.93
C TYR A 367 10.77 -5.01 -4.42
N HIS A 368 11.78 -5.36 -3.64
CA HIS A 368 11.93 -6.69 -3.04
C HIS A 368 10.83 -7.05 -2.03
N LEU A 369 10.00 -6.07 -1.61
CA LEU A 369 8.83 -6.25 -0.74
C LEU A 369 7.51 -6.02 -1.49
N LEU A 370 7.51 -5.98 -2.83
CA LEU A 370 6.30 -5.74 -3.64
C LEU A 370 5.19 -6.74 -3.31
N LEU A 371 5.56 -8.03 -3.18
CA LEU A 371 4.67 -9.10 -2.76
C LEU A 371 4.91 -9.44 -1.27
N PRO A 372 3.86 -9.79 -0.52
CA PRO A 372 4.03 -10.49 0.76
C PRO A 372 4.77 -11.82 0.57
N ARG A 373 5.40 -12.35 1.61
CA ARG A 373 6.17 -13.61 1.53
C ARG A 373 5.32 -14.81 1.10
N GLY A 374 4.11 -14.95 1.64
CA GLY A 374 3.31 -16.17 1.49
C GLY A 374 3.86 -17.35 2.31
N THR A 375 3.42 -18.57 1.97
CA THR A 375 3.77 -19.82 2.69
C THR A 375 4.43 -20.83 1.75
N ARG A 376 5.06 -21.87 2.31
CA ARG A 376 5.71 -22.92 1.49
C ARG A 376 4.69 -23.76 0.73
N GLU A 377 3.50 -23.91 1.28
CA GLU A 377 2.36 -24.63 0.71
C GLU A 377 1.64 -23.81 -0.37
N GLY A 378 1.91 -22.50 -0.41
CA GLY A 378 1.18 -21.54 -1.23
C GLY A 378 0.03 -20.92 -0.44
N MET A 379 0.15 -19.64 -0.15
CA MET A 379 -0.87 -18.87 0.56
C MET A 379 -1.87 -18.28 -0.44
N LYS A 380 -3.17 -18.40 -0.16
CA LYS A 380 -4.23 -17.89 -1.03
C LYS A 380 -4.43 -16.39 -0.91
N PHE A 381 -4.48 -15.72 -2.05
CA PHE A 381 -4.74 -14.30 -2.20
C PHE A 381 -5.83 -14.07 -3.27
N LYS A 382 -6.51 -12.94 -3.15
CA LYS A 382 -7.32 -12.37 -4.24
C LYS A 382 -6.55 -11.23 -4.88
N LEU A 383 -6.40 -11.25 -6.21
CA LEU A 383 -5.90 -10.15 -7.03
C LEU A 383 -7.10 -9.42 -7.64
N PHE A 384 -7.25 -8.14 -7.34
CA PHE A 384 -8.37 -7.31 -7.76
C PHE A 384 -7.92 -6.20 -8.69
N VAL A 385 -8.66 -6.01 -9.78
CA VAL A 385 -8.43 -4.98 -10.78
C VAL A 385 -9.66 -4.10 -10.87
N PHE A 386 -9.48 -2.80 -10.72
CA PHE A 386 -10.51 -1.79 -10.92
C PHE A 386 -10.06 -0.79 -11.99
N ILE A 387 -10.90 -0.56 -13.00
CA ILE A 387 -10.63 0.39 -14.08
C ILE A 387 -11.45 1.67 -13.85
N SER A 388 -10.78 2.80 -13.64
CA SER A 388 -11.44 4.11 -13.50
C SER A 388 -11.15 5.04 -14.69
N ASP A 389 -11.95 6.09 -14.85
CA ASP A 389 -11.74 7.08 -15.91
C ASP A 389 -10.61 8.02 -15.52
N TRP A 390 -9.52 7.99 -16.29
CA TRP A 390 -8.36 8.86 -16.07
C TRP A 390 -8.72 10.35 -16.12
N ASN A 391 -9.74 10.75 -16.90
CA ASN A 391 -10.14 12.15 -16.99
C ASN A 391 -10.79 12.67 -15.71
N VAL A 392 -11.37 11.78 -14.91
CA VAL A 392 -11.90 12.09 -13.58
C VAL A 392 -10.77 11.99 -12.54
N ASP A 393 -9.89 11.01 -12.70
CA ASP A 393 -8.81 10.75 -11.77
C ASP A 393 -7.68 11.79 -11.83
N LYS A 394 -7.38 12.37 -12.99
CA LYS A 394 -6.21 13.26 -13.12
C LYS A 394 -6.37 14.56 -12.32
N THR A 395 -5.31 14.96 -11.63
CA THR A 395 -5.23 16.31 -11.07
C THR A 395 -4.90 17.32 -12.17
N PRO A 396 -5.49 18.55 -12.17
CA PRO A 396 -5.19 19.56 -13.17
C PRO A 396 -3.69 19.83 -13.32
N GLY A 397 -3.19 19.83 -14.57
CA GLY A 397 -1.77 20.02 -14.90
C GLY A 397 -0.92 18.76 -14.81
N SER A 398 -1.43 17.65 -14.28
CA SER A 398 -0.68 16.39 -14.25
C SER A 398 -0.63 15.74 -15.63
N THR A 399 0.59 15.45 -16.09
CA THR A 399 0.86 14.74 -17.35
C THR A 399 1.41 13.32 -17.13
N THR A 400 1.74 12.96 -15.88
CA THR A 400 2.44 11.69 -15.57
C THR A 400 1.90 11.00 -14.31
N GLU A 401 2.16 9.70 -14.22
CA GLU A 401 1.90 8.91 -13.02
C GLU A 401 2.89 9.25 -11.90
N GLY A 402 2.42 9.19 -10.66
CA GLY A 402 3.22 9.42 -9.46
C GLY A 402 3.42 8.14 -8.67
N ILE A 403 4.43 8.12 -7.81
CA ILE A 403 4.67 6.99 -6.91
C ILE A 403 3.61 6.99 -5.80
N SER A 404 2.88 5.88 -5.66
CA SER A 404 1.67 5.79 -4.82
C SER A 404 1.93 6.15 -3.36
N THR A 405 3.06 5.72 -2.79
CA THR A 405 3.40 5.90 -1.37
C THR A 405 4.18 7.16 -1.06
N CYS A 406 4.79 7.77 -2.07
CA CYS A 406 5.79 8.83 -1.86
C CYS A 406 5.40 10.16 -2.42
N GLY A 407 4.34 10.17 -3.23
CA GLY A 407 3.57 11.35 -3.56
C GLY A 407 4.39 12.52 -4.06
N ARG A 408 4.17 12.83 -5.34
CA ARG A 408 4.55 14.10 -5.99
C ARG A 408 5.99 14.09 -6.50
N LYS A 409 6.14 14.42 -7.78
CA LYS A 409 7.43 14.87 -8.33
C LYS A 409 7.72 16.26 -7.78
N ILE A 410 8.99 16.64 -7.75
CA ILE A 410 9.36 18.04 -7.52
C ILE A 410 9.34 18.73 -8.88
N GLU A 411 8.49 19.74 -9.04
CA GLU A 411 8.41 20.56 -10.25
C GLU A 411 8.77 22.00 -9.87
N ASN A 412 9.78 22.58 -10.53
CA ASN A 412 10.26 23.95 -10.28
C ASN A 412 10.57 24.24 -8.79
N GLY A 413 11.17 23.27 -8.09
CA GLY A 413 11.53 23.40 -6.67
C GLY A 413 10.35 23.32 -5.69
N LYS A 414 9.14 22.96 -6.15
CA LYS A 414 7.96 22.75 -5.30
C LYS A 414 7.39 21.34 -5.48
N PRO A 415 6.83 20.71 -4.42
CA PRO A 415 6.11 19.46 -4.59
C PRO A 415 4.90 19.67 -5.52
N ALA A 416 4.85 18.93 -6.62
CA ALA A 416 3.67 18.91 -7.49
C ALA A 416 2.43 18.42 -6.72
N LYS A 417 1.22 18.56 -7.26
CA LYS A 417 0.06 17.88 -6.64
C LYS A 417 0.16 16.37 -6.87
N TYR A 418 -0.43 15.58 -5.97
CA TYR A 418 -0.54 14.14 -6.20
C TYR A 418 -1.36 13.91 -7.49
N PRO A 419 -0.91 13.06 -8.42
CA PRO A 419 -1.46 13.03 -9.78
C PRO A 419 -2.82 12.32 -9.91
N ASP A 420 -3.34 11.79 -8.81
CA ASP A 420 -4.64 11.14 -8.71
C ASP A 420 -5.51 11.91 -7.69
N SER A 421 -6.63 12.45 -8.17
CA SER A 421 -7.59 13.25 -7.42
C SER A 421 -8.46 12.38 -6.48
N ARG A 422 -8.45 11.06 -6.68
CA ARG A 422 -9.13 10.12 -5.79
C ARG A 422 -8.39 10.04 -4.46
N ASN A 423 -9.15 9.74 -3.41
CA ASN A 423 -8.59 9.40 -2.11
C ASN A 423 -7.60 8.22 -2.25
N LEU A 424 -6.51 8.26 -1.49
CA LEU A 424 -5.58 7.14 -1.41
C LEU A 424 -6.31 5.88 -0.95
N GLY A 425 -6.05 4.76 -1.63
CA GLY A 425 -6.74 3.49 -1.40
C GLY A 425 -8.03 3.30 -2.20
N TYR A 426 -8.46 4.26 -3.03
CA TYR A 426 -9.61 4.08 -3.92
C TYR A 426 -9.44 2.82 -4.80
N PRO A 427 -10.44 1.90 -4.86
CA PRO A 427 -11.84 2.08 -4.41
C PRO A 427 -12.18 1.60 -2.99
N PHE A 428 -11.20 1.15 -2.20
CA PHE A 428 -11.38 0.62 -0.83
C PHE A 428 -11.30 1.68 0.29
N ASP A 429 -11.26 2.97 -0.09
CA ASP A 429 -11.14 4.10 0.84
C ASP A 429 -12.44 4.44 1.60
N ARG A 430 -13.54 3.74 1.29
CA ARG A 430 -14.87 3.94 1.89
C ARG A 430 -15.45 2.61 2.41
N PRO A 431 -16.44 2.67 3.31
CA PRO A 431 -17.10 1.47 3.82
C PRO A 431 -17.73 0.64 2.71
N TYR A 432 -17.78 -0.68 2.92
CA TYR A 432 -18.49 -1.57 2.03
C TYR A 432 -20.00 -1.36 2.11
N ALA A 433 -20.67 -1.38 0.95
CA ALA A 433 -22.11 -1.46 0.88
C ALA A 433 -22.59 -2.72 1.62
N ASN A 434 -23.53 -2.58 2.55
CA ASN A 434 -24.07 -3.69 3.33
C ASN A 434 -22.99 -4.59 3.98
N ASN A 435 -21.82 -4.04 4.32
CA ASN A 435 -20.66 -4.79 4.82
C ASN A 435 -20.22 -5.96 3.93
N SER A 436 -20.40 -5.83 2.61
CA SER A 436 -20.07 -6.87 1.63
C SER A 436 -19.31 -6.30 0.43
N LEU A 437 -18.24 -7.00 0.06
CA LEU A 437 -17.47 -6.71 -1.15
C LEU A 437 -18.36 -6.82 -2.39
N LEU A 438 -19.12 -7.91 -2.50
CA LEU A 438 -20.07 -8.14 -3.60
C LEU A 438 -21.08 -7.00 -3.69
N SER A 439 -21.73 -6.64 -2.58
CA SER A 439 -22.71 -5.54 -2.57
C SER A 439 -22.12 -4.20 -3.00
N THR A 440 -20.82 -4.00 -2.78
CA THR A 440 -20.12 -2.77 -3.14
C THR A 440 -19.84 -2.67 -4.64
N PHE A 441 -19.49 -3.80 -5.26
CA PHE A 441 -19.01 -3.86 -6.65
C PHE A 441 -19.98 -4.60 -7.58
N ALA A 442 -21.23 -4.82 -7.16
CA ALA A 442 -22.26 -5.39 -8.01
C ALA A 442 -23.03 -4.32 -8.83
N LYS A 443 -23.53 -4.72 -9.99
CA LYS A 443 -24.49 -3.94 -10.77
C LYS A 443 -25.77 -3.77 -9.97
N GLN A 444 -26.25 -2.53 -9.84
CA GLN A 444 -27.39 -2.19 -9.00
C GLN A 444 -28.69 -2.94 -9.35
N GLN A 445 -28.85 -3.36 -10.62
CA GLN A 445 -30.05 -4.07 -11.09
C GLN A 445 -30.15 -5.50 -10.52
N ASP A 446 -29.02 -6.10 -10.15
CA ASP A 446 -28.96 -7.50 -9.73
C ASP A 446 -28.94 -7.71 -8.20
N LEU A 447 -28.77 -6.63 -7.43
CA LEU A 447 -28.82 -6.68 -5.97
C LEU A 447 -30.20 -7.05 -5.41
N LYS A 448 -31.27 -6.92 -6.20
CA LYS A 448 -32.65 -7.21 -5.77
C LYS A 448 -32.97 -8.70 -5.70
N SER A 449 -32.14 -9.58 -6.26
CA SER A 449 -32.39 -11.02 -6.35
C SER A 449 -31.47 -11.89 -5.48
N MET A 450 -30.51 -11.29 -4.75
CA MET A 450 -29.49 -12.04 -4.01
C MET A 450 -29.66 -11.98 -2.49
N ASN A 451 -29.72 -13.14 -1.85
CA ASN A 451 -29.43 -13.29 -0.42
C ASN A 451 -27.91 -13.24 -0.23
N THR A 452 -27.33 -12.06 -0.01
CA THR A 452 -25.88 -11.89 0.08
C THR A 452 -25.37 -12.25 1.49
N SER A 453 -24.44 -13.21 1.60
CA SER A 453 -23.62 -13.35 2.80
C SER A 453 -22.44 -12.37 2.73
N SER A 454 -21.88 -11.98 3.88
CA SER A 454 -20.72 -11.07 3.94
C SER A 454 -19.41 -11.70 3.43
N THR A 455 -19.41 -12.97 3.04
CA THR A 455 -18.23 -13.76 2.67
C THR A 455 -18.21 -14.24 1.21
N ASP A 456 -19.16 -13.81 0.39
CA ASP A 456 -19.27 -14.29 -0.99
C ASP A 456 -18.26 -13.59 -1.91
N PHE A 457 -17.12 -14.26 -2.17
CA PHE A 457 -16.18 -13.88 -3.22
C PHE A 457 -16.55 -14.58 -4.54
N PRO A 458 -16.34 -13.96 -5.72
CA PRO A 458 -16.36 -14.68 -6.99
C PRO A 458 -15.33 -15.81 -6.96
N ARG A 459 -15.73 -16.95 -7.52
CA ARG A 459 -14.85 -18.10 -7.72
C ARG A 459 -14.02 -17.85 -8.99
N ALA A 460 -12.69 -17.89 -8.90
CA ALA A 460 -11.80 -17.48 -9.99
C ALA A 460 -11.75 -18.38 -11.23
N GLU A 461 -12.51 -19.49 -11.26
CA GLU A 461 -12.49 -20.46 -12.37
C GLU A 461 -13.79 -20.49 -13.20
N SER A 462 -14.70 -19.54 -12.97
CA SER A 462 -15.97 -19.49 -13.69
C SER A 462 -15.79 -18.97 -15.12
N ASN A 463 -16.07 -19.82 -16.13
CA ASN A 463 -16.33 -19.38 -17.51
C ASN A 463 -17.70 -18.71 -17.67
N ASP A 464 -18.56 -18.76 -16.65
CA ASP A 464 -19.78 -17.96 -16.62
C ASP A 464 -19.40 -16.51 -16.33
N PRO A 465 -19.99 -15.54 -17.06
CA PRO A 465 -19.80 -14.15 -16.75
C PRO A 465 -20.15 -13.91 -15.28
N GLU A 466 -19.30 -13.15 -14.61
CA GLU A 466 -19.62 -12.47 -13.36
C GLU A 466 -20.71 -11.42 -13.66
N ASP A 467 -21.89 -11.84 -14.15
CA ASP A 467 -22.96 -10.97 -14.68
C ASP A 467 -23.38 -9.91 -13.67
N TYR A 468 -23.14 -10.20 -12.39
CA TYR A 468 -23.48 -9.38 -11.26
C TYR A 468 -22.45 -8.31 -10.90
N TRP A 469 -21.17 -8.41 -11.29
CA TRP A 469 -20.14 -7.43 -10.92
C TRP A 469 -20.10 -6.26 -11.92
N LEU A 470 -19.67 -5.09 -11.47
CA LEU A 470 -19.45 -3.95 -12.35
C LEU A 470 -18.50 -4.33 -13.49
N ASP A 471 -18.83 -3.88 -14.72
CA ASP A 471 -18.12 -4.26 -15.94
C ASP A 471 -16.62 -3.90 -15.92
N ASN A 472 -16.26 -2.88 -15.15
CA ASN A 472 -14.90 -2.34 -15.02
C ASN A 472 -14.11 -2.97 -13.85
N VAL A 473 -14.58 -4.10 -13.32
CA VAL A 473 -13.99 -4.82 -12.17
C VAL A 473 -13.73 -6.27 -12.53
N ALA A 474 -12.60 -6.81 -12.10
CA ALA A 474 -12.28 -8.22 -12.22
C ALA A 474 -11.47 -8.70 -11.02
N MET A 475 -11.63 -9.97 -10.63
CA MET A 475 -10.90 -10.55 -9.51
C MET A 475 -10.42 -11.98 -9.80
N ARG A 476 -9.14 -12.23 -9.56
CA ARG A 476 -8.49 -13.52 -9.82
C ARG A 476 -7.93 -14.13 -8.54
N ASP A 477 -8.04 -15.45 -8.40
CA ASP A 477 -7.34 -16.20 -7.36
C ASP A 477 -5.87 -16.34 -7.72
N VAL A 478 -5.02 -16.00 -6.75
CA VAL A 478 -3.57 -16.10 -6.88
C VAL A 478 -3.03 -16.76 -5.63
N THR A 479 -2.07 -17.65 -5.80
CA THR A 479 -1.32 -18.23 -4.69
C THR A 479 0.05 -17.57 -4.62
N ILE A 480 0.52 -17.19 -3.43
CA ILE A 480 1.91 -16.75 -3.23
C ILE A 480 2.67 -17.84 -2.47
N LYS A 481 3.68 -18.40 -3.14
CA LYS A 481 4.52 -19.47 -2.59
C LYS A 481 5.91 -18.97 -2.24
N TRP A 482 6.32 -19.24 -1.01
CA TRP A 482 7.69 -19.06 -0.57
C TRP A 482 8.52 -20.28 -0.95
N VAL A 483 9.48 -20.09 -1.84
CA VAL A 483 10.34 -21.14 -2.39
C VAL A 483 11.80 -20.90 -2.02
N ASP A 484 12.60 -21.96 -2.00
CA ASP A 484 14.04 -21.86 -1.78
C ASP A 484 14.75 -21.32 -3.03
N GLU A 485 14.29 -21.74 -4.22
CA GLU A 485 14.83 -21.34 -5.52
C GLU A 485 13.73 -21.12 -6.56
N PHE A 486 13.95 -20.18 -7.49
CA PHE A 486 13.08 -19.99 -8.65
C PHE A 486 13.42 -21.04 -9.71
N LYS A 487 12.46 -21.93 -10.01
CA LYS A 487 12.61 -23.02 -10.98
C LYS A 487 12.00 -22.71 -12.34
#